data_AF-S9PTP3-F1
#
_entry.id   AF-S9PTP3-F1
#
_cell.length_a   1.000
_cell.length_b   1.000
_cell.length_c   1.000
_cell.angle_alpha   90.00
_cell.angle_beta   90.00
_cell.angle_gamma   90.00
#
_symmetry.space_group_name_H-M   'P 1'
#
loop_
_entity.id
_entity.type
_entity.pdbx_description
1 polymer ?
#
loop_
_entity_poly.entity_id
_entity_poly.type
_entity_poly.pdbx_seq_one_letter_code
_entity_poly.pdbx_strand_id
1 'polypeptide(L)'
;MERQQVIDSFRKLLPEEEEYNDRLLSLAESFLAWSRSKVVLKATEEPCRPYMAAHLACEVMKGRLDLEVHVTATPIPKKKYEKQFTYFQEELRPLTKDLYAQHDIMNDVPFLCTRMGSLSAIPYVKELVKTTLVENMRIEHMKGVLIAAYLIVSAKMSGKDELRVNHAERKAAQVILQDTNSISQIQYWMQLLSESLVFHQMPLNAMEGYEVQKQRTKPWSGIASMVQINYEKRLKSYPSWKASIYEQLEQLSQPSIEK
;
A
#
# COMPACT_ATOMS: atom_id res chain seq x y z
N MET A 1 -12.16 18.03 13.51
CA MET A 1 -13.46 17.44 13.91
C MET A 1 -13.27 16.01 14.41
N GLU A 2 -12.58 15.15 13.66
CA GLU A 2 -12.34 13.74 14.03
C GLU A 2 -11.55 13.58 15.33
N ARG A 3 -10.46 14.34 15.49
CA ARG A 3 -9.66 14.35 16.73
C ARG A 3 -10.49 14.60 17.98
N GLN A 4 -11.43 15.57 17.91
CA GLN A 4 -12.28 15.88 19.06
C GLN A 4 -13.21 14.73 19.41
N GLN A 5 -13.81 14.06 18.41
CA GLN A 5 -14.66 12.89 18.63
C GLN A 5 -13.89 11.72 19.27
N VAL A 6 -12.62 11.55 18.87
CA VAL A 6 -11.71 10.55 19.45
C VAL A 6 -11.37 10.91 20.90
N ILE A 7 -11.00 12.17 21.18
CA ILE A 7 -10.73 12.65 22.55
C ILE A 7 -11.94 12.46 23.46
N ASP A 8 -13.13 12.83 22.99
CA ASP A 8 -14.37 12.67 23.77
C ASP A 8 -14.71 11.20 24.02
N SER A 9 -14.26 10.30 23.15
CA SER A 9 -14.38 8.86 23.35
C SER A 9 -13.35 8.33 24.36
N PHE A 10 -12.11 8.82 24.31
CA PHE A 10 -11.08 8.45 25.29
C PHE A 10 -11.43 8.89 26.70
N ARG A 11 -11.99 10.08 26.90
CA ARG A 11 -12.47 10.53 28.23
C ARG A 11 -13.44 9.56 28.89
N LYS A 12 -14.21 8.81 28.09
CA LYS A 12 -15.16 7.80 28.59
C LYS A 12 -14.50 6.45 28.84
N LEU A 13 -13.47 6.10 28.06
CA LEU A 13 -12.78 4.82 28.11
C LEU A 13 -11.61 4.81 29.11
N LEU A 14 -10.99 5.96 29.31
CA LEU A 14 -9.79 6.19 30.11
C LEU A 14 -10.05 7.42 31.01
N PRO A 15 -10.95 7.32 31.99
CA PRO A 15 -11.34 8.46 32.81
C PRO A 15 -10.20 8.95 33.74
N GLU A 16 -9.23 8.09 34.02
CA GLU A 16 -8.08 8.39 34.89
C GLU A 16 -6.94 9.11 34.15
N GLU A 17 -6.98 9.13 32.80
CA GLU A 17 -5.97 9.76 31.96
C GLU A 17 -6.35 11.21 31.64
N GLU A 18 -5.52 12.16 32.07
CA GLU A 18 -5.71 13.59 31.79
C GLU A 18 -5.12 14.04 30.45
N GLU A 19 -4.01 13.41 30.03
CA GLU A 19 -3.35 13.66 28.75
C GLU A 19 -3.20 12.36 27.95
N TYR A 20 -3.71 12.37 26.72
CA TYR A 20 -3.62 11.19 25.86
C TYR A 20 -2.35 11.20 25.03
N ASN A 21 -1.63 10.08 25.04
CA ASN A 21 -0.48 9.87 24.18
C ASN A 21 -0.85 10.15 22.70
N ASP A 22 -0.07 10.98 22.02
CA ASP A 22 -0.32 11.34 20.62
C ASP A 22 -0.41 10.12 19.69
N ARG A 23 0.35 9.04 19.98
CA ARG A 23 0.27 7.78 19.23
C ARG A 23 -1.08 7.12 19.38
N LEU A 24 -1.63 7.12 20.59
CA LEU A 24 -2.94 6.55 20.88
C LEU A 24 -4.04 7.34 20.14
N LEU A 25 -3.94 8.68 20.15
CA LEU A 25 -4.81 9.57 19.39
C LEU A 25 -4.74 9.30 17.88
N SER A 26 -3.53 9.29 17.31
CA SER A 26 -3.34 9.05 15.88
C SER A 26 -3.77 7.65 15.45
N LEU A 27 -3.61 6.64 16.32
CA LEU A 27 -4.09 5.28 16.06
C LEU A 27 -5.63 5.23 16.02
N ALA A 28 -6.30 5.85 16.98
CA ALA A 28 -7.77 5.90 16.98
C ALA A 28 -8.33 6.72 15.81
N GLU A 29 -7.70 7.84 15.44
CA GLU A 29 -8.03 8.59 14.23
C GLU A 29 -7.90 7.72 12.98
N SER A 30 -6.85 6.90 12.91
CA SER A 30 -6.62 5.98 11.80
C SER A 30 -7.70 4.90 11.71
N PHE A 31 -8.07 4.27 12.83
CA PHE A 31 -9.18 3.31 12.87
C PHE A 31 -10.52 3.97 12.53
N LEU A 32 -10.76 5.19 13.00
CA LEU A 32 -11.99 5.93 12.69
C LEU A 32 -12.09 6.21 11.20
N ALA A 33 -11.04 6.77 10.60
CA ALA A 33 -10.99 7.06 9.16
C ALA A 33 -11.20 5.78 8.33
N TRP A 34 -10.55 4.70 8.72
CA TRP A 34 -10.63 3.44 8.00
C TRP A 34 -11.97 2.73 8.14
N SER A 35 -12.56 2.79 9.33
CA SER A 35 -13.87 2.19 9.57
C SER A 35 -14.93 2.73 8.62
N ARG A 36 -14.84 4.00 8.20
CA ARG A 36 -15.85 4.63 7.32
C ARG A 36 -15.91 4.02 5.93
N SER A 37 -14.80 3.45 5.45
CA SER A 37 -14.76 2.82 4.13
C SER A 37 -14.98 1.31 4.18
N LYS A 38 -14.69 0.66 5.30
CA LYS A 38 -14.74 -0.81 5.42
C LYS A 38 -15.89 -1.34 6.27
N VAL A 39 -16.28 -0.62 7.31
CA VAL A 39 -17.31 -1.06 8.26
C VAL A 39 -18.61 -0.35 7.95
N VAL A 40 -19.59 -1.11 7.47
CA VAL A 40 -20.95 -0.62 7.23
C VAL A 40 -21.75 -0.73 8.54
N LEU A 41 -22.15 0.42 9.10
CA LEU A 41 -22.97 0.50 10.31
C LEU A 41 -24.36 1.05 9.95
N LYS A 42 -25.36 0.68 10.74
CA LYS A 42 -26.69 1.31 10.62
C LYS A 42 -26.64 2.72 11.20
N ALA A 43 -27.56 3.59 10.77
CA ALA A 43 -27.65 4.96 11.27
C ALA A 43 -27.77 5.05 12.81
N THR A 44 -28.39 4.05 13.46
CA THR A 44 -28.50 3.96 14.93
C THR A 44 -27.20 3.55 15.62
N GLU A 45 -26.23 3.05 14.87
CA GLU A 45 -24.96 2.46 15.35
C GLU A 45 -23.77 3.38 15.02
N GLU A 46 -23.90 4.21 13.99
CA GLU A 46 -22.92 5.23 13.59
C GLU A 46 -22.37 6.09 14.75
N PRO A 47 -23.19 6.54 15.73
CA PRO A 47 -22.66 7.30 16.87
C PRO A 47 -21.61 6.55 17.70
N CYS A 48 -21.56 5.22 17.63
CA CYS A 48 -20.56 4.40 18.32
C CYS A 48 -19.22 4.30 17.58
N ARG A 49 -19.15 4.67 16.30
CA ARG A 49 -17.96 4.46 15.48
C ARG A 49 -16.68 5.10 16.08
N PRO A 50 -16.69 6.37 16.54
CA PRO A 50 -15.52 6.95 17.21
C PRO A 50 -15.15 6.22 18.51
N TYR A 51 -16.16 5.76 19.26
CA TYR A 51 -15.95 5.02 20.51
C TYR A 51 -15.34 3.64 20.26
N MET A 52 -15.78 2.92 19.21
CA MET A 52 -15.18 1.66 18.80
C MET A 52 -13.75 1.84 18.28
N ALA A 53 -13.47 2.90 17.53
CA ALA A 53 -12.13 3.22 17.06
C ALA A 53 -11.16 3.51 18.22
N ALA A 54 -11.61 4.30 19.21
CA ALA A 54 -10.85 4.59 20.43
C ALA A 54 -10.62 3.32 21.27
N HIS A 55 -11.66 2.52 21.50
CA HIS A 55 -11.54 1.26 22.23
C HIS A 55 -10.57 0.29 21.54
N LEU A 56 -10.64 0.17 20.21
CA LEU A 56 -9.72 -0.65 19.44
C LEU A 56 -8.27 -0.17 19.57
N ALA A 57 -8.03 1.14 19.56
CA ALA A 57 -6.70 1.71 19.76
C ALA A 57 -6.14 1.37 21.15
N CYS A 58 -6.96 1.49 22.20
CA CYS A 58 -6.55 1.08 23.54
C CYS A 58 -6.20 -0.40 23.60
N GLU A 59 -7.02 -1.27 23.03
CA GLU A 59 -6.78 -2.71 23.01
C GLU A 59 -5.47 -3.09 22.30
N VAL A 60 -5.12 -2.41 21.22
CA VAL A 60 -3.85 -2.63 20.50
C VAL A 60 -2.66 -2.11 21.31
N MET A 61 -2.82 -1.00 22.02
CA MET A 61 -1.74 -0.35 22.78
C MET A 61 -1.62 -0.83 24.22
N LYS A 62 -2.56 -1.64 24.72
CA LYS A 62 -2.60 -2.12 26.12
C LYS A 62 -1.33 -2.84 26.56
N GLY A 63 -0.63 -3.52 25.66
CA GLY A 63 0.65 -4.17 25.97
C GLY A 63 1.86 -3.23 26.01
N ARG A 64 1.70 -1.97 25.56
CA ARG A 64 2.77 -0.96 25.45
C ARG A 64 2.56 0.22 26.39
N LEU A 65 1.30 0.57 26.61
CA LEU A 65 0.82 1.59 27.52
C LEU A 65 -0.04 0.83 28.54
N ASP A 66 0.32 0.92 29.82
CA ASP A 66 -0.37 0.23 30.92
C ASP A 66 -1.77 0.85 31.17
N LEU A 67 -2.67 0.64 30.20
CA LEU A 67 -3.96 1.32 30.12
C LEU A 67 -5.07 0.47 30.75
N GLU A 68 -5.76 1.05 31.74
CA GLU A 68 -6.99 0.50 32.29
C GLU A 68 -8.22 0.97 31.51
N VAL A 69 -8.68 0.14 30.56
CA VAL A 69 -9.81 0.47 29.68
C VAL A 69 -11.15 0.16 30.35
N HIS A 70 -11.98 1.18 30.50
CA HIS A 70 -13.30 1.13 31.14
C HIS A 70 -14.44 1.16 30.12
N VAL A 71 -15.07 0.01 29.86
CA VAL A 71 -16.20 -0.12 28.90
C VAL A 71 -17.55 -0.08 29.64
N THR A 72 -17.80 1.00 30.38
CA THR A 72 -18.99 1.13 31.24
C THR A 72 -20.10 2.01 30.65
N ALA A 73 -19.75 2.93 29.73
CA ALA A 73 -20.67 3.90 29.13
C ALA A 73 -20.73 3.82 27.60
N THR A 74 -21.03 2.63 27.06
CA THR A 74 -21.16 2.45 25.61
C THR A 74 -22.34 3.28 25.06
N PRO A 75 -22.23 3.94 23.90
CA PRO A 75 -23.32 4.77 23.37
C PRO A 75 -24.56 3.99 22.90
N ILE A 76 -24.46 2.66 22.83
CA ILE A 76 -25.57 1.73 22.52
C ILE A 76 -25.63 0.62 23.58
N PRO A 77 -26.72 -0.17 23.63
CA PRO A 77 -26.83 -1.28 24.56
C PRO A 77 -25.67 -2.27 24.45
N LYS A 78 -25.12 -2.68 25.59
CA LYS A 78 -23.90 -3.49 25.72
C LYS A 78 -23.84 -4.71 24.78
N LYS A 79 -24.89 -5.54 24.72
CA LYS A 79 -24.94 -6.71 23.81
C LYS A 79 -24.78 -6.35 22.34
N LYS A 80 -25.35 -5.22 21.90
CA LYS A 80 -25.21 -4.75 20.52
C LYS A 80 -23.81 -4.22 20.27
N TYR A 81 -23.27 -3.49 21.26
CA TYR A 81 -21.91 -2.99 21.23
C TYR A 81 -20.90 -4.12 21.08
N GLU A 82 -20.95 -5.14 21.93
CA GLU A 82 -20.03 -6.28 21.89
C GLU A 82 -20.01 -6.93 20.49
N LYS A 83 -21.19 -7.22 19.93
CA LYS A 83 -21.30 -7.80 18.58
C LYS A 83 -20.70 -6.90 17.50
N GLN A 84 -21.02 -5.60 17.53
CA GLN A 84 -20.49 -4.66 16.54
C GLN A 84 -19.00 -4.46 16.71
N PHE A 85 -18.50 -4.44 17.95
CA PHE A 85 -17.09 -4.26 18.23
C PHE A 85 -16.28 -5.47 17.78
N THR A 86 -16.81 -6.69 17.92
CA THR A 86 -16.19 -7.89 17.31
C THR A 86 -16.09 -7.77 15.79
N TYR A 87 -17.18 -7.40 15.11
CA TYR A 87 -17.14 -7.16 13.66
C TYR A 87 -16.16 -6.04 13.28
N PHE A 88 -16.16 -4.94 14.03
CA PHE A 88 -15.25 -3.82 13.87
C PHE A 88 -13.79 -4.24 14.04
N GLN A 89 -13.48 -5.08 15.02
CA GLN A 89 -12.17 -5.66 15.25
C GLN A 89 -11.76 -6.60 14.12
N GLU A 90 -12.65 -7.48 13.69
CA GLU A 90 -12.38 -8.39 12.59
C GLU A 90 -12.02 -7.60 11.33
N GLU A 91 -12.79 -6.56 11.00
CA GLU A 91 -12.56 -5.76 9.79
C GLU A 91 -11.34 -4.83 9.84
N LEU A 92 -10.98 -4.35 11.03
CA LEU A 92 -9.95 -3.32 11.17
C LEU A 92 -8.67 -3.81 11.85
N ARG A 93 -8.59 -5.04 12.35
CA ARG A 93 -7.31 -5.55 12.85
C ARG A 93 -6.43 -6.04 11.69
N PRO A 94 -5.12 -5.73 11.72
CA PRO A 94 -4.13 -6.30 10.80
C PRO A 94 -4.12 -7.82 10.76
N LEU A 95 -4.55 -8.46 11.84
CA LEU A 95 -4.48 -9.89 12.05
C LEU A 95 -5.87 -10.49 11.92
N THR A 96 -6.05 -11.35 10.91
CA THR A 96 -7.21 -12.24 10.80
C THR A 96 -6.72 -13.68 10.81
N LYS A 97 -7.44 -14.56 11.51
CA LYS A 97 -7.04 -15.97 11.66
C LYS A 97 -7.10 -16.78 10.36
N ASP A 98 -7.82 -16.31 9.32
CA ASP A 98 -8.26 -17.18 8.22
C ASP A 98 -8.09 -16.60 6.79
N LEU A 99 -6.99 -15.91 6.46
CA LEU A 99 -6.74 -15.49 5.08
C LEU A 99 -5.95 -16.53 4.27
N TYR A 100 -6.68 -17.38 3.53
CA TYR A 100 -6.12 -18.25 2.51
C TYR A 100 -5.93 -17.51 1.17
N ALA A 101 -4.84 -16.75 1.08
CA ALA A 101 -4.11 -16.46 -0.16
C ALA A 101 -2.79 -15.78 0.23
N GLN A 102 -1.67 -16.49 0.13
CA GLN A 102 -0.34 -15.92 0.37
C GLN A 102 0.04 -14.99 -0.78
N HIS A 103 -0.47 -13.75 -0.77
CA HIS A 103 0.07 -12.70 -1.63
C HIS A 103 1.43 -12.27 -1.08
N ASP A 104 2.50 -12.59 -1.80
CA ASP A 104 3.84 -12.18 -1.42
C ASP A 104 4.08 -10.71 -1.81
N ILE A 105 3.72 -9.80 -0.90
CA ILE A 105 3.93 -8.35 -1.01
C ILE A 105 5.41 -7.98 -1.23
N MET A 106 6.36 -8.86 -0.92
CA MET A 106 7.78 -8.60 -1.13
C MET A 106 8.14 -8.49 -2.62
N ASN A 107 7.35 -9.12 -3.50
CA ASN A 107 7.50 -8.99 -4.94
C ASN A 107 7.04 -7.63 -5.48
N ASP A 108 6.20 -6.92 -4.73
CA ASP A 108 5.73 -5.57 -5.09
C ASP A 108 6.77 -4.49 -4.75
N VAL A 109 7.74 -4.77 -3.87
CA VAL A 109 8.76 -3.79 -3.45
C VAL A 109 9.61 -3.29 -4.63
N PRO A 110 10.24 -4.17 -5.46
CA PRO A 110 11.01 -3.71 -6.61
C PRO A 110 10.13 -2.97 -7.63
N PHE A 111 8.88 -3.43 -7.83
CA PHE A 111 7.94 -2.80 -8.75
C PHE A 111 7.61 -1.37 -8.32
N LEU A 112 7.25 -1.16 -7.06
CA LEU A 112 6.98 0.16 -6.49
C LEU A 112 8.20 1.08 -6.62
N CYS A 113 9.36 0.65 -6.12
CA CYS A 113 10.57 1.48 -6.10
C CYS A 113 11.05 1.85 -7.51
N THR A 114 10.92 0.93 -8.48
CA THR A 114 11.26 1.21 -9.89
C THR A 114 10.32 2.25 -10.49
N ARG A 115 9.01 2.12 -10.26
CA ARG A 115 8.01 3.08 -10.75
C ARG A 115 8.16 4.46 -10.12
N MET A 116 8.58 4.51 -8.86
CA MET A 116 8.85 5.73 -8.12
C MET A 116 10.24 6.33 -8.40
N GLY A 117 11.09 5.65 -9.17
CA GLY A 117 12.44 6.12 -9.53
C GLY A 117 13.48 6.03 -8.41
N SER A 118 13.24 5.23 -7.36
CA SER A 118 14.09 5.12 -6.17
C SER A 118 14.65 3.69 -6.01
N LEU A 119 15.47 3.26 -6.96
CA LEU A 119 16.03 1.89 -6.97
C LEU A 119 16.91 1.59 -5.74
N SER A 120 17.64 2.58 -5.24
CA SER A 120 18.49 2.45 -4.05
C SER A 120 17.69 2.22 -2.76
N ALA A 121 16.39 2.52 -2.75
CA ALA A 121 15.51 2.27 -1.61
C ALA A 121 15.09 0.80 -1.47
N ILE A 122 15.18 -0.01 -2.54
CA ILE A 122 14.70 -1.40 -2.57
C ILE A 122 15.19 -2.25 -1.39
N PRO A 123 16.50 -2.36 -1.09
CA PRO A 123 16.97 -3.22 0.00
C PRO A 123 16.41 -2.79 1.36
N TYR A 124 16.38 -1.48 1.62
CA TYR A 124 15.91 -0.90 2.88
C TYR A 124 14.40 -1.08 3.08
N VAL A 125 13.62 -0.82 2.03
CA VAL A 125 12.16 -1.04 2.07
C VAL A 125 11.85 -2.52 2.29
N LYS A 126 12.58 -3.43 1.61
CA LYS A 126 12.40 -4.88 1.84
C LYS A 126 12.68 -5.26 3.28
N GLU A 127 13.76 -4.75 3.86
CA GLU A 127 14.15 -5.08 5.23
C GLU A 127 13.11 -4.58 6.24
N LEU A 128 12.64 -3.35 6.11
CA LEU A 128 11.60 -2.78 6.98
C LEU A 128 10.29 -3.54 6.90
N VAL A 129 9.80 -3.80 5.69
CA VAL A 129 8.54 -4.50 5.50
C VAL A 129 8.59 -5.87 6.20
N LYS A 130 9.68 -6.62 6.07
CA LYS A 130 9.84 -7.93 6.74
C LYS A 130 9.70 -7.87 8.26
N THR A 131 10.12 -6.78 8.91
CA THR A 131 10.01 -6.66 10.38
C THR A 131 8.58 -6.51 10.88
N THR A 132 7.70 -5.99 10.03
CA THR A 132 6.33 -5.61 10.43
C THR A 132 5.27 -6.56 9.86
N LEU A 133 5.59 -7.31 8.79
CA LEU A 133 4.71 -8.34 8.28
C LEU A 133 4.52 -9.46 9.30
N VAL A 134 3.27 -9.88 9.45
CA VAL A 134 2.87 -11.01 10.29
C VAL A 134 2.14 -12.02 9.39
N GLU A 135 2.22 -13.29 9.75
CA GLU A 135 1.44 -14.35 9.10
C GLU A 135 -0.05 -13.97 9.06
N ASN A 136 -0.70 -14.16 7.90
CA ASN A 136 -2.11 -13.86 7.66
C ASN A 136 -2.52 -12.37 7.80
N MET A 137 -1.58 -11.45 7.59
CA MET A 137 -1.90 -10.02 7.47
C MET A 137 -2.78 -9.75 6.24
N ARG A 138 -3.84 -8.93 6.38
CA ARG A 138 -4.69 -8.58 5.22
C ARG A 138 -3.92 -7.81 4.16
N ILE A 139 -4.23 -8.06 2.88
CA ILE A 139 -3.51 -7.46 1.75
C ILE A 139 -3.54 -5.93 1.79
N GLU A 140 -4.63 -5.32 2.25
CA GLU A 140 -4.74 -3.86 2.38
C GLU A 140 -3.74 -3.31 3.40
N HIS A 141 -3.47 -4.04 4.48
CA HIS A 141 -2.45 -3.64 5.44
C HIS A 141 -1.05 -3.83 4.90
N MET A 142 -0.80 -4.94 4.20
CA MET A 142 0.49 -5.19 3.57
C MET A 142 0.84 -4.06 2.60
N LYS A 143 -0.13 -3.59 1.81
CA LYS A 143 0.01 -2.43 0.93
C LYS A 143 0.27 -1.14 1.72
N GLY A 144 -0.47 -0.89 2.80
CA GLY A 144 -0.26 0.27 3.67
C GLY A 144 1.14 0.30 4.29
N VAL A 145 1.61 -0.84 4.81
CA VAL A 145 2.97 -1.03 5.34
C VAL A 145 4.01 -0.80 4.26
N LEU A 146 3.82 -1.35 3.05
CA LEU A 146 4.73 -1.15 1.93
C LEU A 146 4.85 0.32 1.53
N ILE A 147 3.73 1.04 1.43
CA ILE A 147 3.73 2.47 1.11
C ILE A 147 4.41 3.27 2.22
N ALA A 148 4.09 2.99 3.48
CA ALA A 148 4.71 3.66 4.62
C ALA A 148 6.22 3.43 4.68
N ALA A 149 6.67 2.18 4.49
CA ALA A 149 8.09 1.83 4.43
C ALA A 149 8.81 2.56 3.30
N TYR A 150 8.20 2.64 2.12
CA TYR A 150 8.73 3.42 1.02
C TYR A 150 8.88 4.91 1.37
N LEU A 151 7.84 5.52 1.97
CA LEU A 151 7.84 6.96 2.28
C LEU A 151 8.87 7.34 3.34
N ILE A 152 9.01 6.55 4.41
CA ILE A 152 10.02 6.85 5.45
C ILE A 152 11.43 6.67 4.91
N VAL A 153 11.67 5.65 4.08
CA VAL A 153 12.99 5.40 3.46
C VAL A 153 13.31 6.50 2.46
N SER A 154 12.37 6.88 1.58
CA SER A 154 12.59 7.95 0.60
C SER A 154 12.84 9.28 1.29
N ALA A 155 12.12 9.59 2.37
CA ALA A 155 12.33 10.80 3.17
C ALA A 155 13.70 10.82 3.85
N LYS A 156 14.08 9.72 4.52
CA LYS A 156 15.39 9.56 5.19
C LYS A 156 16.54 9.72 4.20
N MET A 157 16.48 9.04 3.05
CA MET A 157 17.49 9.11 2.00
C MET A 157 17.57 10.48 1.31
N SER A 158 16.50 11.27 1.37
CA SER A 158 16.46 12.63 0.80
C SER A 158 16.80 13.72 1.83
N GLY A 159 17.08 13.36 3.08
CA GLY A 159 17.28 14.31 4.18
C GLY A 159 16.03 15.15 4.50
N LYS A 160 14.83 14.66 4.16
CA LYS A 160 13.55 15.31 4.47
C LYS A 160 13.04 14.83 5.84
N ASP A 161 12.08 15.55 6.40
CA ASP A 161 11.33 15.12 7.58
C ASP A 161 10.66 13.75 7.33
N GLU A 162 11.08 12.74 8.10
CA GLU A 162 10.74 11.32 7.92
C GLU A 162 9.27 11.01 8.22
N LEU A 163 8.66 11.75 9.14
CA LEU A 163 7.29 11.50 9.60
C LEU A 163 6.25 12.37 8.89
N ARG A 164 6.71 13.35 8.10
CA ARG A 164 5.83 14.18 7.28
C ARG A 164 5.47 13.47 5.99
N VAL A 165 4.20 13.09 5.87
CA VAL A 165 3.68 12.42 4.67
C VAL A 165 3.73 13.36 3.45
N ASN A 166 4.60 13.05 2.48
CA ASN A 166 4.57 13.73 1.19
C ASN A 166 3.33 13.29 0.38
N HIS A 167 2.36 14.20 0.25
CA HIS A 167 1.08 13.92 -0.41
C HIS A 167 1.24 13.42 -1.85
N ALA A 168 2.20 13.97 -2.61
CA ALA A 168 2.41 13.59 -4.01
C ALA A 168 3.01 12.18 -4.13
N GLU A 169 4.05 11.88 -3.34
CA GLU A 169 4.70 10.57 -3.32
C GLU A 169 3.73 9.49 -2.84
N ARG A 170 2.96 9.78 -1.77
CA ARG A 170 1.92 8.89 -1.25
C ARG A 170 0.89 8.57 -2.33
N LYS A 171 0.33 9.59 -2.99
CA LYS A 171 -0.71 9.40 -4.00
C LYS A 171 -0.19 8.58 -5.19
N ALA A 172 1.06 8.82 -5.61
CA ALA A 172 1.69 8.03 -6.68
C ALA A 172 1.85 6.55 -6.26
N ALA A 173 2.37 6.29 -5.06
CA ALA A 173 2.52 4.93 -4.52
C ALA A 173 1.17 4.20 -4.39
N GLN A 174 0.13 4.91 -3.95
CA GLN A 174 -1.23 4.36 -3.85
C GLN A 174 -1.81 3.97 -5.20
N VAL A 175 -1.59 4.78 -6.24
CA VAL A 175 -2.03 4.46 -7.60
C VAL A 175 -1.31 3.22 -8.13
N ILE A 176 0.00 3.10 -7.87
CA ILE A 176 0.82 1.97 -8.31
C ILE A 176 0.34 0.66 -7.67
N LEU A 177 0.08 0.67 -6.36
CA LEU A 177 -0.31 -0.52 -5.60
C LEU A 177 -1.83 -0.75 -5.56
N GLN A 178 -2.62 0.13 -6.20
CA GLN A 178 -4.09 0.13 -6.10
C GLN A 178 -4.54 0.08 -4.64
N ASP A 179 -3.94 0.93 -3.82
CA ASP A 179 -4.18 1.03 -2.39
C ASP A 179 -5.29 2.05 -2.10
N THR A 180 -6.11 1.75 -1.09
CA THR A 180 -7.23 2.60 -0.65
C THR A 180 -7.10 3.07 0.79
N ASN A 181 -5.92 2.88 1.42
CA ASN A 181 -5.71 3.33 2.79
C ASN A 181 -5.77 4.86 2.89
N SER A 182 -6.28 5.34 4.01
CA SER A 182 -6.31 6.75 4.36
C SER A 182 -4.92 7.28 4.72
N ILE A 183 -4.77 8.61 4.72
CA ILE A 183 -3.52 9.27 5.12
C ILE A 183 -3.14 8.89 6.55
N SER A 184 -4.10 8.90 7.47
CA SER A 184 -3.88 8.57 8.88
C SER A 184 -3.35 7.14 9.04
N GLN A 185 -3.91 6.17 8.31
CA GLN A 185 -3.41 4.79 8.34
C GLN A 185 -1.96 4.67 7.86
N ILE A 186 -1.62 5.36 6.76
CA ILE A 186 -0.24 5.37 6.27
C ILE A 186 0.68 6.01 7.31
N GLN A 187 0.27 7.11 7.91
CA GLN A 187 1.03 7.80 8.95
C GLN A 187 1.23 6.94 10.20
N TYR A 188 0.23 6.16 10.60
CA TYR A 188 0.35 5.17 11.67
C TYR A 188 1.43 4.13 11.35
N TRP A 189 1.40 3.54 10.14
CA TRP A 189 2.42 2.58 9.74
C TRP A 189 3.81 3.21 9.66
N MET A 190 3.92 4.46 9.20
CA MET A 190 5.18 5.19 9.18
C MET A 190 5.75 5.37 10.59
N GLN A 191 4.89 5.71 11.56
CA GLN A 191 5.28 5.85 12.95
C GLN A 191 5.68 4.51 13.58
N LEU A 192 4.95 3.43 13.28
CA LEU A 192 5.30 2.10 13.78
C LEU A 192 6.65 1.62 13.22
N LEU A 193 6.90 1.85 11.93
CA LEU A 193 8.12 1.46 11.26
C LEU A 193 9.32 2.30 11.69
N SER A 194 9.12 3.59 11.98
CA SER A 194 10.21 4.48 12.41
C SER A 194 10.77 4.09 13.78
N GLU A 195 10.00 3.39 14.60
CA GLU A 195 10.46 2.85 15.89
C GLU A 195 11.36 1.61 15.75
N SER A 196 11.40 0.99 14.57
CA SER A 196 12.21 -0.21 14.35
C SER A 196 13.71 0.08 14.42
N LEU A 197 14.48 -0.81 15.04
CA LEU A 197 15.95 -0.70 15.08
C LEU A 197 16.55 -0.71 13.67
N VAL A 198 15.95 -1.47 12.76
CA VAL A 198 16.34 -1.54 11.35
C VAL A 198 16.30 -0.14 10.71
N PHE A 199 15.24 0.64 10.95
CA PHE A 199 15.13 2.00 10.43
C PHE A 199 16.25 2.93 10.93
N HIS A 200 16.61 2.81 12.21
CA HIS A 200 17.65 3.65 12.82
C HIS A 200 19.06 3.32 12.31
N GLN A 201 19.29 2.06 11.92
CA GLN A 201 20.58 1.59 11.41
C GLN A 201 20.80 1.89 9.91
N MET A 202 19.80 2.45 9.22
CA MET A 202 19.89 2.76 7.79
C MET A 202 20.87 3.92 7.52
N PRO A 203 21.72 3.81 6.49
CA PRO A 203 22.64 4.89 6.13
C PRO A 203 21.87 6.10 5.60
N LEU A 204 22.16 7.27 6.16
CA LEU A 204 21.58 8.57 5.76
C LEU A 204 21.94 8.97 4.33
N ASN A 205 23.07 8.48 3.80
CA ASN A 205 23.69 8.95 2.56
C ASN A 205 23.89 7.82 1.52
N ALA A 206 22.86 7.03 1.22
CA ALA A 206 22.92 6.10 0.09
C ALA A 206 22.76 6.78 -1.30
N MET A 207 22.85 8.12 -1.36
CA MET A 207 22.87 8.91 -2.60
C MET A 207 24.27 8.98 -3.25
N GLU A 208 25.35 8.62 -2.54
CA GLU A 208 26.69 8.52 -3.14
C GLU A 208 26.90 7.12 -3.72
N GLY A 209 26.52 6.92 -5.00
CA GLY A 209 26.95 5.72 -5.74
C GLY A 209 25.99 5.24 -6.82
N TYR A 210 24.72 5.64 -6.74
CA TYR A 210 23.85 5.58 -7.90
C TYR A 210 23.70 7.00 -8.41
N GLU A 211 24.67 7.44 -9.21
CA GLU A 211 24.35 8.41 -10.24
C GLU A 211 23.06 7.93 -10.87
N VAL A 212 22.03 8.77 -10.76
CA VAL A 212 20.89 8.70 -11.65
C VAL A 212 21.51 8.87 -13.03
N GLN A 213 21.92 7.75 -13.64
CA GLN A 213 21.76 7.62 -15.06
C GLN A 213 20.30 7.93 -15.23
N LYS A 214 20.04 9.19 -15.60
CA LYS A 214 18.95 9.55 -16.46
C LYS A 214 19.16 8.64 -17.66
N GLN A 215 18.73 7.38 -17.54
CA GLN A 215 18.01 6.77 -18.62
C GLN A 215 16.88 7.76 -18.82
N ARG A 216 17.15 8.76 -19.68
CA ARG A 216 16.20 9.18 -20.67
C ARG A 216 15.55 7.88 -21.06
N THR A 217 14.35 7.63 -20.54
CA THR A 217 13.41 6.74 -21.20
C THR A 217 13.42 7.29 -22.61
N LYS A 218 14.22 6.67 -23.48
CA LYS A 218 14.15 6.96 -24.90
C LYS A 218 12.68 6.76 -25.17
N PRO A 219 11.95 7.80 -25.61
CA PRO A 219 10.54 7.65 -25.84
C PRO A 219 10.37 6.39 -26.67
N TRP A 220 9.37 5.58 -26.35
CA TRP A 220 9.00 4.37 -27.08
C TRP A 220 8.79 4.58 -28.60
N SER A 221 9.05 5.78 -29.12
CA SER A 221 9.15 6.11 -30.54
C SER A 221 10.24 5.32 -31.29
N GLY A 222 11.27 4.80 -30.63
CA GLY A 222 12.32 4.02 -31.31
C GLY A 222 11.88 2.62 -31.73
N ILE A 223 11.19 1.89 -30.85
CA ILE A 223 10.68 0.55 -31.16
C ILE A 223 9.42 0.66 -32.02
N ALA A 224 8.52 1.61 -31.73
CA ALA A 224 7.35 1.86 -32.57
C ALA A 224 7.74 2.28 -34.01
N SER A 225 8.77 3.13 -34.17
CA SER A 225 9.26 3.49 -35.52
C SER A 225 9.94 2.32 -36.22
N MET A 226 10.71 1.47 -35.53
CA MET A 226 11.25 0.23 -36.13
C MET A 226 10.16 -0.75 -36.55
N VAL A 227 9.09 -0.88 -35.76
CA VAL A 227 7.93 -1.72 -36.10
C VAL A 227 7.19 -1.15 -37.32
N GLN A 228 6.99 0.18 -37.39
CA GLN A 228 6.40 0.85 -38.55
C GLN A 228 7.27 0.75 -39.81
N ILE A 229 8.59 0.94 -39.70
CA ILE A 229 9.54 0.79 -40.81
C ILE A 229 9.54 -0.65 -41.35
N ASN A 230 9.48 -1.65 -40.46
CA ASN A 230 9.38 -3.06 -40.86
C ASN A 230 8.01 -3.42 -41.45
N TYR A 231 6.94 -2.70 -41.09
CA TYR A 231 5.62 -2.88 -41.68
C TYR A 231 5.55 -2.26 -43.08
N GLU A 232 6.06 -1.05 -43.27
CA GLU A 232 6.10 -0.37 -44.58
C GLU A 232 7.02 -1.08 -45.58
N LYS A 233 8.20 -1.57 -45.14
CA LYS A 233 9.04 -2.43 -45.99
C LYS A 233 8.32 -3.71 -46.38
N ARG A 234 7.61 -4.35 -45.44
CA ARG A 234 6.81 -5.56 -45.72
C ARG A 234 5.64 -5.28 -46.67
N LEU A 235 4.98 -4.13 -46.57
CA LEU A 235 3.96 -3.69 -47.52
C LEU A 235 4.53 -3.49 -48.92
N LYS A 236 5.73 -2.91 -49.05
CA LYS A 236 6.41 -2.75 -50.34
C LYS A 236 6.86 -4.07 -50.94
N SER A 237 7.27 -5.04 -50.12
CA SER A 237 7.66 -6.38 -50.56
C SER A 237 6.50 -7.37 -50.67
N TYR A 238 5.29 -6.98 -50.27
CA TYR A 238 4.12 -7.86 -50.30
C TYR A 238 3.70 -8.25 -51.72
N PRO A 239 3.66 -7.35 -52.73
CA PRO A 239 3.29 -7.73 -54.09
C PRO A 239 4.26 -8.74 -54.71
N SER A 240 5.56 -8.57 -54.49
CA SER A 240 6.60 -9.48 -55.02
C SER A 240 6.61 -10.84 -54.30
N TRP A 241 6.43 -10.85 -52.98
CA TRP A 241 6.24 -12.10 -52.23
C TRP A 241 4.95 -12.83 -52.64
N LYS A 242 3.85 -12.10 -52.80
CA LYS A 242 2.57 -12.65 -53.26
C LYS A 242 2.68 -13.24 -54.67
N ALA A 243 3.37 -12.55 -55.59
CA ALA A 243 3.65 -13.05 -56.93
C ALA A 243 4.49 -14.33 -56.90
N SER A 244 5.53 -14.40 -56.04
CA SER A 244 6.34 -15.60 -55.86
C SER A 244 5.53 -16.80 -55.35
N ILE A 245 4.54 -16.60 -54.49
CA ILE A 245 3.63 -17.67 -54.06
C ILE A 245 2.74 -18.13 -55.20
N TYR A 246 2.20 -17.22 -56.00
CA TYR A 246 1.39 -17.62 -57.16
C TYR A 246 2.21 -18.38 -58.19
N GLU A 247 3.44 -17.95 -58.47
CA GLU A 247 4.36 -18.64 -59.38
C GLU A 247 4.72 -20.05 -58.86
N GLN A 248 4.94 -20.19 -57.55
CA GLN A 248 5.14 -21.51 -56.92
C GLN A 248 3.90 -22.41 -57.01
N LEU A 249 2.70 -21.84 -56.82
CA LEU A 249 1.44 -22.58 -56.97
C LEU A 249 1.19 -22.97 -58.43
N GLU A 250 1.60 -22.14 -59.39
CA GLU A 250 1.47 -22.40 -60.81
C GLU A 250 2.42 -23.53 -61.26
N GLN A 251 3.67 -23.54 -60.76
CA GLN A 251 4.63 -24.63 -60.93
C GLN A 251 4.16 -25.95 -60.30
N LEU A 252 3.47 -25.89 -59.16
CA LEU A 252 2.85 -27.07 -58.52
C LEU A 252 1.57 -27.53 -59.23
N SER A 253 0.94 -26.67 -60.03
CA SER A 253 -0.27 -26.98 -60.80
C SER A 253 0.01 -27.54 -62.20
N GLN A 254 1.26 -27.41 -62.69
CA GLN A 254 1.67 -28.05 -63.95
C GLN A 254 1.78 -29.57 -63.72
N PRO A 255 1.03 -30.40 -64.46
CA PRO A 255 1.18 -31.84 -64.37
C PRO A 255 2.58 -32.21 -64.82
N SER A 256 3.30 -32.97 -63.99
CA SER A 256 4.56 -33.61 -64.36
C SER A 256 4.35 -34.44 -65.63
N ILE A 257 4.74 -33.90 -66.79
CA ILE A 257 4.87 -34.70 -68.01
C ILE A 257 6.16 -35.50 -67.84
N GLU A 258 6.04 -36.69 -67.25
CA GLU A 258 7.05 -37.72 -67.38
C GLU A 258 6.96 -38.32 -68.79
N LYS A 259 8.05 -38.12 -69.55
CA LYS A 259 8.43 -38.71 -70.86
C LYS A 259 7.81 -38.14 -72.13
#